data_AF-A0A8S0RQE3-F1
#
_entry.id   AF-A0A8S0RQE3-F1
#
_cell.length_a   1.000
_cell.length_b   1.000
_cell.length_c   1.000
_cell.angle_alpha   90.00
_cell.angle_beta   90.00
_cell.angle_gamma   90.00
#
_symmetry.space_group_name_H-M   'P 1'
#
loop_
_entity.id
_entity.type
_entity.pdbx_description
1 polymer ?
#
loop_
_entity_poly.entity_id
_entity_poly.type
_entity_poly.pdbx_seq_one_letter_code
_entity_poly.pdbx_strand_id
1 'polypeptide(L)'
;MDFQCKTSEVVAINLHDYIEADECVDACGVDRKSVGISSNTLVDSHFTVKLCSPECYQNCPNIVDLYYNLALGEGAFLLDLCISQQANSRRSMTQIQSSGTAFGPIYAAASSMSAASPSPSPFSSLDCAPAPM
;
A
#
# COMPACT_ATOMS: atom_id res chain seq x y z
N MET A 1 20.90 20.56 39.41
CA MET A 1 20.29 19.28 39.02
C MET A 1 21.18 18.68 37.93
N ASP A 2 21.81 17.56 38.21
CA ASP A 2 22.62 16.82 37.25
C ASP A 2 21.71 15.85 36.48
N PHE A 3 21.67 15.98 35.15
CA PHE A 3 20.95 15.03 34.30
C PHE A 3 21.94 13.96 33.86
N GLN A 4 21.64 12.71 34.18
CA GLN A 4 22.48 11.57 33.82
C GLN A 4 21.78 10.75 32.74
N CYS A 5 22.40 10.66 31.57
CA CYS A 5 21.93 9.78 30.50
C CYS A 5 22.08 8.32 30.95
N LYS A 6 20.98 7.58 30.92
CA LYS A 6 20.97 6.13 31.15
C LYS A 6 20.66 5.45 29.84
N THR A 7 21.51 4.53 29.40
CA THR A 7 21.23 3.70 28.23
C THR A 7 20.21 2.63 28.61
N SER A 8 19.15 2.50 27.82
CA SER A 8 18.22 1.37 27.93
C SER A 8 18.89 0.08 27.47
N GLU A 9 18.54 -1.05 28.09
CA GLU A 9 18.92 -2.38 27.65
C GLU A 9 18.11 -2.76 26.41
N VAL A 10 18.38 -2.10 25.28
CA VAL A 10 17.83 -2.47 23.99
C VAL A 10 19.00 -2.93 23.14
N VAL A 11 19.13 -4.25 23.00
CA VAL A 11 20.16 -4.88 22.18
C VAL A 11 19.56 -5.14 20.80
N ALA A 12 20.11 -4.49 19.77
CA ALA A 12 19.79 -4.84 18.39
C ALA A 12 20.41 -6.21 18.08
N ILE A 13 19.58 -7.20 17.85
CA ILE A 13 20.04 -8.56 17.59
C ILE A 13 20.37 -8.68 16.10
N ASN A 14 21.64 -8.94 15.78
CA ASN A 14 22.11 -9.47 14.48
C ASN A 14 22.27 -8.56 13.23
N LEU A 15 22.17 -7.22 13.30
CA LEU A 15 22.66 -6.36 12.21
C LEU A 15 23.64 -5.30 12.73
N HIS A 16 24.87 -5.73 12.99
CA HIS A 16 25.94 -4.80 13.34
C HIS A 16 26.64 -4.34 12.04
N ASP A 17 26.73 -3.02 11.87
CA ASP A 17 27.48 -2.30 10.82
C ASP A 17 26.96 -2.36 9.37
N TYR A 18 25.77 -2.90 9.11
CA TYR A 18 25.16 -2.85 7.77
C TYR A 18 24.22 -1.65 7.63
N ILE A 19 24.65 -0.66 6.84
CA ILE A 19 23.86 0.54 6.51
C ILE A 19 23.33 0.41 5.08
N GLU A 20 22.03 0.60 4.91
CA GLU A 20 21.38 0.56 3.60
C GLU A 20 21.85 1.72 2.72
N ALA A 21 22.17 1.40 1.46
CA ALA A 21 22.58 2.39 0.47
C ALA A 21 21.39 3.20 -0.06
N ASP A 22 21.66 4.30 -0.77
CA ASP A 22 20.62 5.08 -1.44
C ASP A 22 19.87 4.26 -2.50
N GLU A 23 20.52 3.25 -3.09
CA GLU A 23 19.89 2.29 -3.99
C GLU A 23 18.71 1.58 -3.33
N CYS A 24 18.84 1.23 -2.04
CA CYS A 24 17.76 0.62 -1.27
C CYS A 24 16.67 1.61 -0.87
N VAL A 25 17.04 2.87 -0.64
CA VAL A 25 16.07 3.95 -0.41
C VAL A 25 15.14 4.10 -1.62
N ASP A 26 15.73 4.13 -2.81
CA ASP A 26 15.01 4.27 -4.07
C ASP A 26 14.18 3.02 -4.42
N ALA A 27 14.78 1.83 -4.29
CA ALA A 27 14.12 0.55 -4.58
C ALA A 27 12.92 0.28 -3.68
N CYS A 28 13.06 0.55 -2.38
CA CYS A 28 11.98 0.37 -1.42
C CYS A 28 10.98 1.52 -1.38
N GLY A 29 11.26 2.64 -2.06
CA GLY A 29 10.38 3.81 -2.09
C GLY A 29 10.27 4.53 -0.76
N VAL A 30 11.33 4.50 0.05
CA VAL A 30 11.41 5.23 1.33
C VAL A 30 12.14 6.57 1.13
N ASP A 31 12.01 7.49 2.07
CA ASP A 31 12.74 8.77 2.04
C ASP A 31 13.50 9.00 3.34
N ARG A 32 14.83 9.18 3.24
CA ARG A 32 15.70 9.52 4.38
C ARG A 32 15.32 10.84 5.07
N LYS A 33 14.60 11.73 4.38
CA LYS A 33 14.13 13.02 4.90
C LYS A 33 12.75 12.95 5.54
N SER A 34 12.07 11.81 5.47
CA SER A 34 10.80 11.62 6.16
C SER A 34 10.98 11.76 7.67
N VAL A 35 10.02 12.44 8.31
CA VAL A 35 10.02 12.60 9.78
C VAL A 35 9.00 11.63 10.35
N GLY A 36 9.50 10.62 11.06
CA GLY A 36 8.67 9.56 11.65
C GLY A 36 8.28 8.48 10.64
N ILE A 37 7.74 7.39 11.19
CA ILE A 37 7.27 6.24 10.42
C ILE A 37 5.78 6.08 10.72
N SER A 38 4.96 5.99 9.68
CA SER A 38 3.52 5.73 9.80
C SER A 38 3.20 4.35 9.27
N SER A 39 2.39 3.59 10.00
CA SER A 39 1.88 2.31 9.55
C SER A 39 0.90 2.44 8.38
N ASN A 40 0.25 3.61 8.22
CA ASN A 40 -0.65 3.87 7.10
C ASN A 40 0.03 3.73 5.74
N THR A 41 1.35 3.88 5.67
CA THR A 41 2.12 3.72 4.43
C THR A 41 2.00 2.31 3.85
N LEU A 42 1.81 1.28 4.69
CA LEU A 42 1.60 -0.10 4.24
C LEU A 42 0.28 -0.32 3.49
N VAL A 43 -0.69 0.59 3.66
CA VAL A 43 -1.98 0.56 2.96
C VAL A 43 -1.89 1.28 1.60
N ASP A 44 -0.87 2.11 1.38
CA ASP A 44 -0.63 2.75 0.10
C ASP A 44 -0.12 1.73 -0.93
N SER A 45 -0.94 1.46 -1.94
CA SER A 45 -0.59 0.52 -3.02
C SER A 45 0.71 0.92 -3.72
N HIS A 46 0.98 2.22 -3.91
CA HIS A 46 2.20 2.66 -4.60
C HIS A 46 3.45 2.34 -3.79
N PHE A 47 3.43 2.62 -2.48
CA PHE A 47 4.51 2.23 -1.57
C PHE A 47 4.66 0.70 -1.51
N THR A 48 3.58 -0.04 -1.31
CA THR A 48 3.62 -1.50 -1.17
C THR A 48 4.10 -2.20 -2.46
N VAL A 49 3.86 -1.63 -3.65
CA VAL A 49 4.48 -2.13 -4.90
C VAL A 49 6.00 -2.07 -4.82
N LYS A 50 6.58 -0.95 -4.38
CA LYS A 50 8.02 -0.78 -4.29
C LYS A 50 8.63 -1.63 -3.17
N LEU A 51 8.01 -1.63 -2.00
CA LEU A 51 8.46 -2.44 -0.85
C LEU A 51 8.45 -3.94 -1.18
N CYS A 52 7.45 -4.42 -1.91
CA CYS A 52 7.33 -5.82 -2.32
C CYS A 52 8.03 -6.14 -3.65
N SER A 53 8.74 -5.18 -4.24
CA SER A 53 9.56 -5.44 -5.43
C SER A 53 10.70 -6.40 -5.07
N PRO A 54 11.17 -7.25 -6.01
CA PRO A 54 12.31 -8.13 -5.74
C PRO A 54 13.57 -7.33 -5.39
N GLU A 55 13.76 -6.15 -5.99
CA GLU A 55 14.87 -5.23 -5.76
C GLU A 55 14.92 -4.73 -4.30
N CYS A 56 13.77 -4.46 -3.68
CA CYS A 56 13.73 -4.12 -2.27
C CYS A 56 13.76 -5.38 -1.38
N TYR A 57 12.82 -6.31 -1.62
CA TYR A 57 12.51 -7.40 -0.70
C TYR A 57 13.67 -8.38 -0.50
N GLN A 58 14.54 -8.54 -1.51
CA GLN A 58 15.65 -9.50 -1.47
C GLN A 58 17.01 -8.84 -1.18
N ASN A 59 17.15 -7.53 -1.41
CA ASN A 59 18.45 -6.86 -1.38
C ASN A 59 18.59 -5.81 -0.27
N CYS A 60 17.50 -5.43 0.41
CA CYS A 60 17.49 -4.33 1.39
C CYS A 60 16.98 -4.81 2.78
N PRO A 61 17.74 -5.68 3.47
CA PRO A 61 17.27 -6.41 4.65
C PRO A 61 16.85 -5.51 5.82
N ASN A 62 17.51 -4.38 6.08
CA ASN A 62 17.11 -3.49 7.19
C ASN A 62 15.78 -2.79 6.90
N ILE A 63 15.56 -2.33 5.66
CA ILE A 63 14.29 -1.67 5.30
C ILE A 63 13.17 -2.70 5.37
N VAL A 64 13.38 -3.89 4.80
CA VAL A 64 12.38 -4.97 4.82
C VAL A 64 12.07 -5.40 6.25
N ASP A 65 13.07 -5.60 7.10
CA ASP A 65 12.87 -5.96 8.51
C ASP A 65 12.10 -4.88 9.29
N LEU A 66 12.43 -3.60 9.06
CA LEU A 66 11.71 -2.48 9.67
C LEU A 66 10.22 -2.51 9.34
N TYR A 67 9.84 -2.64 8.07
CA TYR A 67 8.44 -2.68 7.66
C TYR A 67 7.76 -4.02 7.97
N TYR A 68 8.52 -5.11 8.06
CA TYR A 68 8.01 -6.40 8.52
C TYR A 68 7.58 -6.29 9.99
N ASN A 69 8.45 -5.76 10.84
CA ASN A 69 8.14 -5.56 12.26
C ASN A 69 7.05 -4.50 12.47
N LEU A 70 7.00 -3.46 11.63
CA LEU A 70 5.91 -2.49 11.64
C LEU A 70 4.56 -3.15 11.32
N ALA A 71 4.50 -3.96 10.27
CA ALA A 71 3.29 -4.70 9.91
C ALA A 71 2.85 -5.63 11.05
N LEU A 72 3.79 -6.36 11.65
CA LEU A 72 3.51 -7.23 12.79
C LEU A 72 2.96 -6.46 13.99
N GLY A 73 3.50 -5.27 14.26
CA GLY A 73 3.00 -4.37 15.31
C GLY A 73 1.55 -3.93 15.09
N GLU A 74 1.12 -3.89 13.83
CA GLU A 74 -0.26 -3.56 13.41
C GLU A 74 -1.15 -4.81 13.25
N GLY A 75 -0.64 -6.01 13.58
CA GLY A 75 -1.37 -7.26 13.44
C GLY A 75 -1.49 -7.77 12.00
N ALA A 76 -0.65 -7.28 11.09
CA ALA A 76 -0.58 -7.71 9.70
C ALA A 76 0.74 -8.45 9.42
N PHE A 77 0.76 -9.27 8.37
CA PHE A 77 1.98 -9.91 7.89
C PHE A 77 2.40 -9.28 6.57
N LEU A 78 3.64 -8.79 6.49
CA LEU A 78 4.14 -8.15 5.27
C LEU A 78 4.10 -9.08 4.05
N LEU A 79 4.34 -10.39 4.27
CA LEU A 79 4.28 -11.38 3.20
C LEU A 79 2.88 -11.49 2.59
N ASP A 80 1.84 -11.49 3.43
CA ASP A 80 0.44 -11.53 2.98
C ASP A 80 0.08 -10.25 2.21
N LEU A 81 0.57 -9.09 2.67
CA LEU A 81 0.45 -7.83 1.94
C LEU A 81 1.09 -7.95 0.55
N CYS A 82 2.31 -8.46 0.44
CA CYS A 82 3.00 -8.60 -0.85
C CYS A 82 2.31 -9.57 -1.81
N ILE A 83 1.82 -10.72 -1.31
CA ILE A 83 1.05 -11.67 -2.10
C ILE A 83 -0.24 -11.01 -2.63
N SER A 84 -0.96 -10.29 -1.76
CA SER A 84 -2.19 -9.59 -2.13
C SER A 84 -1.92 -8.51 -3.18
N GLN A 85 -0.80 -7.78 -3.06
CA GLN A 85 -0.41 -6.76 -4.01
C GLN A 85 -0.11 -7.35 -5.39
N GLN A 86 0.59 -8.49 -5.44
CA GLN A 86 0.87 -9.18 -6.70
C GLN A 86 -0.41 -9.65 -7.39
N ALA A 87 -1.36 -10.19 -6.63
CA ALA A 87 -2.66 -10.59 -7.17
C ALA A 87 -3.45 -9.39 -7.73
N ASN A 88 -3.44 -8.25 -7.04
CA ASN A 88 -4.07 -7.01 -7.50
C ASN A 88 -3.40 -6.44 -8.75
N SER A 89 -2.07 -6.44 -8.82
CA SER A 89 -1.32 -6.02 -10.01
C SER A 89 -1.66 -6.88 -11.23
N ARG A 90 -1.77 -8.21 -11.07
CA ARG A 90 -2.20 -9.12 -12.14
C ARG A 90 -3.63 -8.82 -12.61
N ARG A 91 -4.57 -8.60 -11.69
CA ARG A 91 -5.95 -8.22 -12.03
C ARG A 91 -5.99 -6.89 -12.77
N SER A 92 -5.21 -5.91 -12.33
CA SER A 92 -5.07 -4.61 -13.00
C SER A 92 -4.60 -4.79 -14.44
N MET A 93 -3.53 -5.57 -14.69
CA MET A 93 -3.04 -5.86 -16.06
C MET A 93 -4.07 -6.58 -16.95
N THR A 94 -4.90 -7.48 -16.40
CA THR A 94 -5.96 -8.13 -17.18
C THR A 94 -7.07 -7.15 -17.59
N GLN A 95 -7.34 -6.13 -16.78
CA GLN A 95 -8.38 -5.13 -17.08
C GLN A 95 -7.99 -4.18 -18.21
N ILE A 96 -6.69 -3.91 -18.41
CA ILE A 96 -6.19 -3.02 -19.47
C ILE A 96 -6.32 -3.63 -20.89
N GLN A 97 -6.60 -4.93 -20.99
CA GLN A 97 -6.84 -5.60 -22.28
C GLN A 97 -8.28 -5.48 -22.79
N SER A 98 -9.16 -4.72 -22.12
CA SER A 98 -10.57 -4.59 -22.50
C SER A 98 -10.98 -3.14 -22.78
N SER A 99 -10.47 -2.56 -23.87
CA SER A 99 -10.98 -1.33 -24.49
C SER A 99 -10.45 -1.19 -25.93
N GLY A 100 -11.16 -1.69 -26.94
CA GLY A 100 -11.77 -0.80 -27.95
C GLY A 100 -11.59 -1.24 -29.41
N THR A 101 -12.58 -1.96 -29.96
CA THR A 101 -12.91 -1.87 -31.40
C THR A 101 -14.39 -1.56 -31.51
N ALA A 102 -14.73 -0.31 -31.83
CA ALA A 102 -16.08 0.12 -32.16
C ALA A 102 -16.09 0.83 -33.52
N PHE A 103 -16.68 0.17 -34.51
CA PHE A 103 -17.25 0.70 -35.76
C PHE A 103 -18.41 -0.25 -36.08
N GLY A 104 -19.69 0.09 -36.01
CA GLY A 104 -20.48 1.06 -36.80
C GLY A 104 -21.68 0.29 -37.42
N PRO A 105 -22.89 0.88 -37.57
CA PRO A 105 -24.18 0.17 -37.50
C PRO A 105 -24.77 -0.27 -38.85
N ILE A 106 -25.54 -1.37 -38.91
CA ILE A 106 -26.48 -1.65 -40.01
C ILE A 106 -27.78 -2.33 -39.49
N TYR A 107 -28.83 -1.51 -39.47
CA TYR A 107 -30.28 -1.73 -39.62
C TYR A 107 -31.03 -3.02 -39.22
N ALA A 108 -32.13 -2.74 -38.51
CA ALA A 108 -33.48 -3.33 -38.57
C ALA A 108 -33.74 -4.70 -37.91
N ALA A 109 -34.45 -4.67 -36.77
CA ALA A 109 -35.88 -4.99 -36.74
C ALA A 109 -36.46 -4.75 -35.33
N ALA A 110 -37.72 -4.32 -35.32
CA ALA A 110 -38.50 -3.95 -34.16
C ALA A 110 -38.64 -5.05 -33.10
N SER A 111 -38.63 -4.67 -31.81
CA SER A 111 -39.73 -4.97 -30.88
C SER A 111 -39.52 -4.26 -29.54
N SER A 112 -40.56 -3.53 -29.15
CA SER A 112 -40.80 -2.82 -27.90
C SER A 112 -40.99 -3.75 -26.71
N MET A 113 -40.38 -3.48 -25.55
CA MET A 113 -41.04 -3.56 -24.23
C MET A 113 -40.18 -3.09 -23.04
N SER A 114 -40.66 -2.00 -22.42
CA SER A 114 -40.70 -1.58 -21.00
C SER A 114 -39.51 -1.70 -20.04
N ALA A 115 -38.96 -0.52 -19.71
CA ALA A 115 -38.88 0.13 -18.38
C ALA A 115 -38.84 -0.71 -17.08
N ALA A 116 -37.74 -0.58 -16.31
CA ALA A 116 -37.66 0.16 -15.03
C ALA A 116 -36.31 -0.12 -14.32
N SER A 117 -35.47 0.89 -14.10
CA SER A 117 -34.31 0.82 -13.20
C SER A 117 -34.65 1.51 -11.88
N PRO A 118 -34.42 0.90 -10.71
CA PRO A 118 -34.49 1.60 -9.45
C PRO A 118 -33.25 2.49 -9.25
N SER A 119 -33.51 3.72 -8.82
CA SER A 119 -32.57 4.79 -8.48
C SER A 119 -31.57 4.40 -7.38
N PRO A 120 -30.29 4.82 -7.44
CA PRO A 120 -29.42 4.81 -6.26
C PRO A 120 -29.66 6.07 -5.42
N SER A 121 -30.02 5.85 -4.15
CA SER A 121 -30.21 6.86 -3.11
C SER A 121 -28.92 7.66 -2.84
N PRO A 122 -29.02 8.91 -2.36
CA PRO A 122 -27.87 9.77 -2.15
C PRO A 122 -27.08 9.43 -0.88
N PHE A 123 -25.77 9.63 -1.00
CA PHE A 123 -24.77 9.79 0.04
C PHE A 123 -25.34 10.46 1.30
N SER A 124 -25.10 9.85 2.46
CA SER A 124 -25.13 10.56 3.74
C SER A 124 -23.73 10.49 4.32
N SER A 125 -23.00 11.60 4.15
CA SER A 125 -21.80 11.92 4.90
C SER A 125 -22.13 11.86 6.39
N LEU A 126 -21.34 11.11 7.17
CA LEU A 126 -21.38 11.23 8.62
C LEU A 126 -20.07 11.86 9.07
N ASP A 127 -20.22 13.11 9.52
CA ASP A 127 -19.21 13.95 10.13
C ASP A 127 -18.43 13.24 11.25
N CYS A 128 -17.11 13.42 11.26
CA CYS A 128 -16.31 13.22 12.47
C CYS A 128 -16.52 14.43 13.39
N ALA A 129 -17.24 14.25 14.49
CA ALA A 129 -17.27 15.21 15.57
C ALA A 129 -15.93 15.21 16.34
N PRO A 130 -15.36 16.38 16.70
CA PRO A 130 -14.19 16.44 17.57
C PRO A 130 -14.55 16.17 19.04
N ALA A 131 -13.59 15.61 19.78
CA ALA A 131 -13.72 15.28 21.20
C ALA A 131 -13.88 16.53 22.09
N PRO A 132 -14.62 16.43 23.21
CA PRO A 132 -14.77 17.54 24.15
C PRO A 132 -13.52 17.71 25.05
N MET A 133 -13.35 18.95 25.48
CA MET A 133 -12.25 19.50 26.29
C MET A 133 -12.12 18.87 27.68
#